data_AF-A0A378J0R1-F1
#
_entry.id   AF-A0A378J0R1-F1
#
_cell.length_a   1.000
_cell.length_b   1.000
_cell.length_c   1.000
_cell.angle_alpha   90.00
_cell.angle_beta   90.00
_cell.angle_gamma   90.00
#
_symmetry.space_group_name_H-M   'P 1'
#
loop_
_entity.id
_entity.type
_entity.pdbx_description
1 polymer ?
#
loop_
_entity_poly.entity_id
_entity_poly.type
_entity_poly.pdbx_seq_one_letter_code
_entity_poly.pdbx_strand_id
1 'polypeptide(L)'
;MVNMIIIINFCILCFFIFSLISYTIFLISSIPEIIAHYRLSNYSNIYSFINHKRLPPVTVIIPIYNVEKTVNDAIWSVLKAKYPNLYVIAIMDGDSEDNTVEKLFTAFPLKKLE
;
A
#
# COMPACT_ATOMS: atom_id res chain seq x y z
N MET A 1 52.96 8.39 -35.84
CA MET A 1 51.58 8.89 -35.68
C MET A 1 50.59 7.74 -35.44
N VAL A 2 50.53 6.72 -36.30
CA VAL A 2 49.59 5.58 -36.18
C VAL A 2 49.75 4.78 -34.88
N ASN A 3 50.98 4.43 -34.47
CA ASN A 3 51.20 3.69 -33.22
C ASN A 3 50.72 4.45 -31.98
N MET A 4 50.84 5.79 -31.98
CA MET A 4 50.36 6.63 -30.88
C MET A 4 48.84 6.60 -30.79
N ILE A 5 48.15 6.63 -31.93
CA ILE A 5 46.68 6.53 -32.00
C ILE A 5 46.21 5.15 -31.50
N ILE A 6 46.92 4.07 -31.85
CA ILE A 6 46.59 2.70 -31.39
C ILE A 6 46.71 2.59 -29.87
N ILE A 7 47.79 3.12 -29.29
CA ILE A 7 48.00 3.11 -27.83
C ILE A 7 46.89 3.88 -27.12
N ILE A 8 46.55 5.08 -27.61
CA ILE A 8 45.47 5.90 -27.05
C ILE A 8 44.12 5.16 -27.11
N ASN A 9 43.80 4.52 -28.24
CA ASN A 9 42.56 3.76 -28.39
C ASN A 9 42.50 2.60 -27.38
N PHE A 10 43.60 1.86 -27.21
CA PHE A 10 43.66 0.77 -26.22
C PHE A 10 43.46 1.28 -24.79
N CYS A 11 44.05 2.43 -24.43
CA CYS A 11 43.82 3.07 -23.13
C CYS A 11 42.34 3.45 -22.92
N ILE A 12 41.70 4.02 -23.94
CA ILE A 12 40.27 4.38 -23.90
C ILE A 12 39.40 3.13 -23.73
N LEU A 13 39.71 2.06 -24.46
CA LEU A 13 39.00 0.78 -24.35
C LEU A 13 39.11 0.19 -22.94
N CYS A 14 40.32 0.17 -22.36
CA CYS A 14 40.52 -0.29 -20.99
C CYS A 14 39.71 0.54 -19.97
N PHE A 15 39.65 1.87 -20.15
CA PHE A 15 38.84 2.73 -19.29
C PHE A 15 37.34 2.40 -19.37
N PHE A 16 36.79 2.19 -20.56
CA PHE A 16 35.38 1.82 -20.73
C PHE A 16 35.05 0.45 -20.12
N ILE A 17 35.93 -0.54 -20.30
CA ILE A 17 35.76 -1.87 -19.71
C ILE A 17 35.76 -1.77 -18.18
N PHE A 18 36.70 -1.02 -17.60
CA PHE A 18 36.75 -0.78 -16.16
C PHE A 18 35.49 -0.09 -15.65
N SER A 19 35.03 0.95 -16.36
CA SER A 19 33.80 1.67 -16.02
C SER A 19 32.58 0.75 -16.05
N LEU A 20 32.43 -0.10 -17.08
CA LEU A 20 31.33 -1.05 -17.21
C LEU A 20 31.30 -2.08 -16.06
N ILE A 21 32.47 -2.60 -15.70
CA ILE A 21 32.61 -3.54 -14.58
C ILE A 21 32.20 -2.86 -13.27
N SER A 22 32.68 -1.63 -13.03
CA SER A 22 32.34 -0.88 -11.81
C SER A 22 30.82 -0.64 -11.67
N TYR A 23 30.15 -0.24 -12.75
CA TYR A 23 28.69 -0.05 -12.75
C TYR A 23 27.93 -1.36 -12.56
N THR A 24 28.42 -2.45 -13.16
CA THR A 24 27.78 -3.77 -13.04
C THR A 24 27.86 -4.29 -11.60
N ILE A 25 29.01 -4.12 -10.93
CA ILE A 25 29.18 -4.48 -9.52
C ILE A 25 28.21 -3.66 -8.64
N PHE A 26 28.10 -2.35 -8.90
CA PHE A 26 27.19 -1.48 -8.16
C PHE A 26 25.72 -1.91 -8.33
N LEU A 27 25.30 -2.26 -9.55
CA LEU A 27 23.96 -2.78 -9.83
C LEU A 27 23.68 -4.07 -9.07
N ILE A 28 24.60 -5.03 -9.10
CA ILE A 28 24.43 -6.32 -8.40
C ILE A 28 24.37 -6.10 -6.88
N SER A 29 25.21 -5.21 -6.35
CA SER A 29 25.21 -4.87 -4.92
C SER A 29 23.93 -4.18 -4.46
N SER A 30 23.20 -3.52 -5.37
CA SER A 30 21.94 -2.83 -5.05
C SER A 30 20.75 -3.79 -4.93
N ILE A 31 20.77 -4.92 -5.64
CA ILE A 31 19.66 -5.89 -5.67
C ILE A 31 19.25 -6.39 -4.26
N PRO A 32 20.17 -6.81 -3.37
CA PRO A 32 19.81 -7.26 -2.03
C PRO A 32 19.09 -6.20 -1.19
N GLU A 33 19.53 -4.95 -1.28
CA GLU A 33 18.95 -3.83 -0.55
C GLU A 33 17.53 -3.51 -1.06
N ILE A 34 17.36 -3.52 -2.38
CA ILE A 34 16.05 -3.39 -3.02
C ILE A 34 15.12 -4.52 -2.53
N ILE A 35 15.56 -5.78 -2.58
CA ILE A 35 14.76 -6.92 -2.12
C ILE A 35 14.42 -6.80 -0.63
N ALA A 36 15.37 -6.39 0.21
CA ALA A 36 15.15 -6.21 1.65
C ALA A 36 14.09 -5.14 1.93
N HIS A 37 14.17 -3.99 1.25
CA HIS A 37 13.18 -2.92 1.35
C HIS A 37 11.80 -3.33 0.82
N TYR A 38 11.74 -4.02 -0.32
CA TYR A 38 10.47 -4.55 -0.86
C TYR A 38 9.83 -5.60 0.06
N ARG A 39 10.64 -6.43 0.73
CA ARG A 39 10.15 -7.42 1.71
C ARG A 39 9.51 -6.76 2.94
N LEU A 40 10.10 -5.68 3.45
CA LEU A 40 9.56 -4.91 4.57
C LEU A 40 8.28 -4.16 4.18
N SER A 41 8.22 -3.63 2.96
CA SER A 41 7.02 -2.97 2.41
C SER A 41 5.85 -3.93 2.17
N ASN A 42 6.10 -5.23 1.98
CA ASN A 42 5.07 -6.27 1.80
C ASN A 42 4.42 -6.75 3.12
N TYR A 43 4.49 -5.96 4.20
CA TYR A 43 3.89 -6.25 5.51
C TYR A 43 2.36 -6.44 5.47
N SER A 44 1.69 -6.17 4.36
CA SER A 44 0.27 -6.53 4.14
C SER A 44 0.01 -8.04 4.18
N ASN A 45 1.04 -8.88 4.07
CA ASN A 45 0.88 -10.34 4.04
C ASN A 45 1.04 -11.03 5.41
N ILE A 46 1.36 -10.32 6.50
CA ILE A 46 1.42 -10.97 7.83
C ILE A 46 0.05 -11.56 8.22
N TYR A 47 -1.03 -10.90 7.81
CA TYR A 47 -2.40 -11.39 8.01
C TYR A 47 -2.71 -12.68 7.23
N SER A 48 -1.98 -13.01 6.15
CA SER A 48 -2.16 -14.29 5.44
C SER A 48 -1.44 -15.45 6.12
N PHE A 49 -0.42 -15.16 6.94
CA PHE A 49 0.29 -16.16 7.74
C PHE A 49 -0.37 -16.38 9.11
N ILE A 50 -1.11 -15.39 9.62
CA ILE A 50 -1.94 -15.56 10.81
C ILE A 50 -3.17 -16.37 10.40
N ASN A 51 -3.23 -17.61 10.91
CA ASN A 51 -4.34 -18.53 10.69
C ASN A 51 -5.68 -17.81 10.97
N HIS A 52 -6.46 -17.49 9.91
CA HIS A 52 -7.63 -16.60 9.98
C HIS A 52 -8.66 -17.00 11.06
N LYS A 53 -8.69 -18.27 11.47
CA LYS A 53 -9.53 -18.78 12.56
C LYS A 53 -9.17 -18.28 13.97
N ARG A 54 -8.00 -17.68 14.18
CA ARG A 54 -7.52 -17.24 15.51
C ARG A 54 -7.46 -15.72 15.67
N LEU A 55 -7.91 -14.96 14.68
CA LEU A 55 -7.96 -13.50 14.77
C LEU A 55 -9.14 -13.09 15.67
N PRO A 56 -8.92 -12.20 16.66
CA PRO A 56 -10.01 -11.71 17.49
C PRO A 56 -10.99 -10.91 16.63
N PRO A 57 -12.31 -10.95 16.94
CA PRO A 57 -13.27 -10.08 16.28
C PRO A 57 -12.89 -8.62 16.54
N VAL A 58 -13.00 -7.79 15.51
CA VAL A 58 -12.70 -6.36 15.59
C VAL A 58 -13.96 -5.60 15.22
N THR A 59 -14.33 -4.66 16.07
CA THR A 59 -15.42 -3.72 15.80
C THR A 59 -14.83 -2.34 15.58
N VAL A 60 -15.03 -1.79 14.39
CA VAL A 60 -14.62 -0.43 14.03
C VAL A 60 -15.81 0.49 14.28
N ILE A 61 -15.60 1.48 15.14
CA ILE A 61 -16.58 2.52 15.43
C ILE A 61 -16.23 3.75 14.59
N ILE A 62 -17.17 4.21 13.78
CA ILE A 62 -16.98 5.36 12.88
C ILE A 62 -17.95 6.45 13.34
N PRO A 63 -17.47 7.54 13.97
CA PRO A 63 -18.28 8.72 14.21
C PRO A 63 -18.56 9.44 12.88
N ILE A 64 -19.79 9.89 12.70
CA ILE A 64 -20.31 10.50 11.47
C ILE A 64 -21.04 11.78 11.84
N TYR A 65 -20.59 12.91 11.27
CA TYR A 65 -21.28 14.19 11.38
C TYR A 65 -21.02 15.02 10.13
N ASN A 66 -22.08 15.39 9.40
CA ASN A 66 -22.02 16.24 8.20
C ASN A 66 -20.95 15.84 7.16
N VAL A 67 -20.90 14.55 6.78
CA VAL A 67 -19.89 13.95 5.88
C VAL A 67 -20.50 13.31 4.63
N GLU A 68 -21.57 13.91 4.08
CA GLU A 68 -22.32 13.34 2.96
C GLU A 68 -21.44 12.95 1.74
N LYS A 69 -20.31 13.61 1.49
CA LYS A 69 -19.46 13.33 0.31
C LYS A 69 -18.56 12.12 0.47
N THR A 70 -18.18 11.78 1.71
CA THR A 70 -17.13 10.80 2.01
C THR A 70 -17.62 9.63 2.83
N VAL A 71 -18.85 9.69 3.37
CA VAL A 71 -19.40 8.68 4.30
C VAL A 71 -19.37 7.26 3.71
N ASN A 72 -19.77 7.10 2.45
CA ASN A 72 -19.81 5.80 1.80
C ASN A 72 -18.41 5.24 1.61
N ASP A 73 -17.47 6.06 1.14
CA ASP A 73 -16.09 5.65 0.91
C ASP A 73 -15.39 5.27 2.23
N ALA A 74 -15.65 6.02 3.30
CA ALA A 74 -15.12 5.71 4.63
C ALA A 74 -15.59 4.34 5.11
N ILE A 75 -16.90 4.06 5.06
CA ILE A 75 -17.46 2.76 5.48
C ILE A 75 -16.98 1.63 4.56
N TRP A 76 -16.99 1.85 3.24
CA TRP A 76 -16.50 0.85 2.29
C TRP A 76 -15.01 0.55 2.45
N SER A 77 -14.19 1.53 2.82
CA SER A 77 -12.75 1.31 3.06
C SER A 77 -12.54 0.29 4.18
N VAL A 78 -13.35 0.36 5.24
CA VAL A 78 -13.29 -0.58 6.37
C VAL A 78 -13.87 -1.94 5.96
N LEU A 79 -15.05 -1.96 5.33
CA LEU A 79 -15.69 -3.23 4.91
C LEU A 79 -14.87 -4.01 3.87
N LYS A 80 -14.02 -3.34 3.07
CA LYS A 80 -13.10 -3.98 2.10
C LYS A 80 -11.83 -4.53 2.75
N ALA A 81 -11.60 -4.29 4.04
CA ALA A 81 -10.45 -4.86 4.73
C ALA A 81 -10.54 -6.39 4.72
N LYS A 82 -9.45 -7.07 4.36
CA LYS A 82 -9.35 -8.54 4.37
C LYS A 82 -9.14 -9.07 5.79
N TYR A 83 -10.02 -8.71 6.72
CA TYR A 83 -9.98 -9.13 8.12
C TYR A 83 -11.25 -9.94 8.47
N PRO A 84 -11.12 -11.18 8.98
CA PRO A 84 -12.27 -12.00 9.35
C PRO A 84 -12.96 -11.45 10.59
N ASN A 85 -14.27 -11.64 10.72
CA ASN A 85 -15.06 -11.18 11.88
C ASN A 85 -14.92 -9.68 12.16
N LEU A 86 -14.92 -8.88 11.09
CA LEU A 86 -14.92 -7.42 11.15
C LEU A 86 -16.36 -6.90 11.23
N TYR A 87 -16.64 -6.04 12.19
CA TYR A 87 -17.92 -5.35 12.35
C TYR A 87 -17.70 -3.85 12.26
N VAL A 88 -18.68 -3.13 11.70
CA VAL A 88 -18.65 -1.67 11.59
C VAL A 88 -19.88 -1.11 12.30
N ILE A 89 -19.67 -0.16 13.20
CA ILE A 89 -20.73 0.60 13.85
C ILE A 89 -20.53 2.06 13.49
N ALA A 90 -21.42 2.57 12.63
CA ALA A 90 -21.50 3.97 12.28
C ALA A 90 -22.36 4.69 13.33
N ILE A 91 -21.80 5.69 14.01
CA ILE A 91 -22.49 6.48 15.04
C ILE A 91 -22.65 7.90 14.55
N MET A 92 -23.89 8.38 14.50
CA MET A 92 -24.19 9.79 14.25
C MET A 92 -23.78 10.62 15.48
N ASP A 93 -22.83 11.53 15.33
CA ASP A 93 -22.39 12.45 16.37
C ASP A 93 -23.23 13.73 16.33
N GLY A 94 -24.52 13.57 16.62
CA GLY A 94 -25.55 14.62 16.52
C GLY A 94 -26.49 14.44 15.34
N ASP A 95 -27.44 15.37 15.23
CA ASP A 95 -28.36 15.41 14.09
C ASP A 95 -27.61 15.85 12.83
N SER A 96 -27.89 15.19 11.71
CA SER A 96 -27.35 15.60 10.41
C SER A 96 -28.16 16.77 9.87
N GLU A 97 -27.49 17.83 9.45
CA GLU A 97 -28.11 18.93 8.69
C GLU A 97 -27.96 18.73 7.17
N ASP A 98 -27.28 17.66 6.75
CA ASP A 98 -26.99 17.31 5.37
C ASP A 98 -27.60 15.95 4.96
N ASN A 99 -27.34 15.52 3.72
CA ASN A 99 -27.88 14.27 3.18
C ASN A 99 -27.07 13.03 3.60
N THR A 100 -26.29 13.08 4.69
CA THR A 100 -25.47 11.94 5.13
C THR A 100 -26.34 10.72 5.41
N VAL A 101 -27.47 10.90 6.11
CA VAL A 101 -28.38 9.81 6.48
C VAL A 101 -29.00 9.18 5.23
N GLU A 102 -29.50 9.99 4.29
CA GLU A 102 -30.08 9.50 3.03
C GLU A 102 -29.06 8.69 2.22
N LYS A 103 -27.82 9.16 2.14
CA LYS A 103 -26.73 8.44 1.46
C LYS A 103 -26.41 7.10 2.10
N LEU A 104 -26.45 7.02 3.43
CA LEU A 104 -26.26 5.76 4.16
C LEU A 104 -27.37 4.75 3.86
N PHE A 105 -28.64 5.17 3.89
CA PHE A 105 -29.78 4.31 3.56
C PHE A 105 -29.81 3.88 2.09
N THR A 106 -29.29 4.71 1.20
CA THR A 106 -29.18 4.38 -0.24
C THR A 106 -28.03 3.43 -0.52
N ALA A 107 -26.88 3.61 0.15
CA ALA A 107 -25.68 2.82 -0.11
C ALA A 107 -25.66 1.46 0.59
N PHE A 108 -26.36 1.32 1.73
CA PHE A 108 -26.34 0.11 2.55
C PHE A 108 -27.76 -0.36 2.87
N PRO A 109 -28.01 -1.69 2.89
CA PRO A 109 -29.31 -2.26 3.23
C PRO A 109 -29.53 -2.23 4.75
N LEU A 110 -29.73 -1.03 5.30
CA LEU A 110 -29.94 -0.81 6.73
C LEU A 110 -31.35 -1.28 7.13
N LYS A 111 -31.43 -2.07 8.20
CA LYS A 111 -32.69 -2.49 8.82
C LYS A 111 -32.79 -1.91 10.23
N LYS A 112 -33.99 -1.45 10.59
CA LYS A 112 -34.30 -1.10 11.98
C LYS A 112 -34.16 -2.35 12.86
N LEU A 113 -33.41 -2.22 13.96
CA LEU A 113 -33.36 -3.24 15.00
C LEU A 113 -34.63 -3.12 15.85
N GLU A 114 -35.28 -4.26 16.10
CA GLU A 114 -36.46 -4.40 16.98
C GLU A 114 -36.03 -4.62 18.44
#